data_AF-A0A3N7CBH0-F1
#
_entry.id   AF-A0A3N7CBH0-F1
#
_cell.length_a   1.000
_cell.length_b   1.000
_cell.length_c   1.000
_cell.angle_alpha   90.00
_cell.angle_beta   90.00
_cell.angle_gamma   90.00
#
_symmetry.space_group_name_H-M   'P 1'
#
loop_
_entity.id
_entity.type
_entity.pdbx_description
1 polymer ?
#
loop_
_entity_poly.entity_id
_entity_poly.type
_entity_poly.pdbx_seq_one_letter_code
_entity_poly.pdbx_strand_id
1 'polypeptide(L)' 'MPTINQLVRQGRTVEKINSKSPAMQNSPQRRGVCTRVYTTTPKKP' A
#
# COMPACT_ATOMS: atom_id res chain seq x y z
N MET A 1 17.54 -21.24 12.39
CA MET A 1 17.41 -21.78 11.02
C MET A 1 16.37 -22.90 11.03
N PRO A 2 15.36 -22.87 10.16
CA PRO A 2 14.37 -23.93 10.09
C PRO A 2 14.91 -25.19 9.42
N THR A 3 14.43 -26.37 9.84
CA THR A 3 14.76 -27.66 9.22
C THR A 3 13.91 -27.91 7.98
N ILE A 4 14.34 -28.81 7.10
CA ILE A 4 13.60 -29.16 5.87
C ILE A 4 12.17 -29.61 6.19
N ASN A 5 12.00 -30.45 7.21
CA ASN A 5 10.68 -30.94 7.62
C ASN A 5 9.75 -29.82 8.15
N GLN A 6 10.31 -28.75 8.74
CA GLN A 6 9.53 -27.58 9.14
C GLN A 6 9.03 -26.81 7.92
N LEU A 7 9.88 -26.64 6.91
CA LEU A 7 9.49 -25.97 5.65
C LEU A 7 8.50 -26.79 4.83
N VAL A 8 8.58 -28.12 4.87
CA VAL A 8 7.62 -29.04 4.23
C VAL A 8 6.24 -28.93 4.88
N ARG A 9 6.18 -28.80 6.22
CA ARG A 9 4.90 -28.64 6.95
C ARG A 9 4.35 -27.21 6.89
N GLN A 10 5.25 -26.22 6.94
CA GLN A 10 4.93 -24.79 6.94
C GLN A 10 5.92 -24.07 6.01
N GLY A 11 5.48 -23.84 4.78
CA GLY A 11 6.25 -23.09 3.80
C GLY A 11 6.51 -21.65 4.24
N ARG A 12 7.51 -21.00 3.64
CA ARG A 12 7.76 -19.57 3.88
C ARG A 12 6.65 -18.74 3.25
N THR A 13 6.20 -17.71 3.96
CA THR A 13 5.25 -16.72 3.46
C THR A 13 5.97 -15.41 3.17
N VAL A 14 5.64 -14.78 2.06
CA VAL A 14 6.12 -13.42 1.75
C VAL A 14 5.24 -12.42 2.49
N GLU A 15 5.85 -11.35 3.00
CA GLU A 15 5.11 -10.25 3.62
C GLU A 15 4.27 -9.51 2.57
N LYS A 16 3.02 -9.20 2.93
CA LYS A 16 2.13 -8.41 2.07
C LYS A 16 2.40 -6.93 2.28
N ILE A 17 2.72 -6.22 1.21
CA ILE A 17 2.94 -4.78 1.22
C ILE A 17 1.68 -4.07 0.74
N ASN A 18 1.19 -3.10 1.51
CA ASN A 18 0.06 -2.26 1.12
C ASN A 18 0.53 -1.06 0.29
N SER A 19 -0.25 -0.71 -0.72
CA SER A 19 -0.01 0.50 -1.50
C SER A 19 -0.27 1.75 -0.65
N LYS A 20 0.62 2.74 -0.74
CA LYS A 20 0.39 4.09 -0.17
C LYS A 20 -0.75 4.83 -0.89
N SER A 21 -1.14 4.38 -2.08
CA SER A 21 -2.11 5.04 -2.95
C SER A 21 -3.22 4.08 -3.41
N PRO A 22 -4.09 3.59 -2.51
CA PRO A 22 -5.13 2.60 -2.85
C PRO A 22 -6.22 3.13 -3.78
N ALA A 23 -6.53 4.43 -3.74
CA ALA A 23 -7.57 5.06 -4.57
C ALA A 23 -7.32 4.92 -6.09
N MET A 24 -6.06 4.73 -6.49
CA MET A 24 -5.64 4.61 -7.88
C MET A 24 -5.98 3.24 -8.50
N GLN A 25 -6.26 2.20 -7.70
CA GLN A 25 -6.58 0.83 -8.17
C GLN A 25 -5.68 0.37 -9.34
N ASN A 26 -4.36 0.45 -9.18
CA ASN A 26 -3.35 0.07 -10.19
C ASN A 26 -3.41 0.84 -11.54
N SER A 27 -4.09 1.98 -11.60
CA SER A 27 -4.05 2.88 -12.76
C SER A 27 -3.06 4.03 -12.55
N PRO A 28 -2.40 4.54 -13.62
CA PRO A 28 -1.46 5.65 -13.51
C PRO A 28 -2.15 6.99 -13.23
N GLN A 29 -3.36 7.23 -13.77
CA GLN A 29 -4.19 8.39 -13.48
C GLN A 29 -5.67 8.01 -13.41
N ARG A 30 -6.45 8.76 -12.61
CA ARG A 30 -7.92 8.67 -12.56
C ARG A 30 -8.54 10.07 -12.64
N ARG A 31 -9.64 10.20 -13.40
CA ARG A 31 -10.43 11.44 -13.48
C ARG A 31 -11.33 11.56 -12.25
N GLY A 32 -11.55 12.78 -11.77
CA GLY A 32 -12.45 13.09 -10.65
C GLY A 32 -12.98 14.51 -10.74
N VAL A 33 -14.02 14.83 -9.96
CA VAL A 33 -14.63 16.16 -9.87
C VAL A 33 -14.39 16.73 -8.48
N CYS A 34 -14.00 18.01 -8.39
CA CYS A 34 -13.76 18.69 -7.12
C CYS A 34 -15.07 18.89 -6.35
N THR A 35 -15.13 18.43 -5.10
CA THR A 35 -16.29 18.67 -4.21
C THR A 35 -16.17 19.98 -3.43
N ARG A 36 -14.95 20.46 -3.18
CA ARG A 36 -14.67 21.72 -2.48
C ARG A 36 -13.33 22.30 -2.97
N VAL A 37 -13.23 23.62 -3.03
CA VAL A 37 -12.00 24.36 -3.37
C VAL A 37 -11.63 25.27 -2.19
N TYR A 38 -10.43 25.11 -1.63
CA TYR A 38 -9.93 25.84 -0.45
C TYR A 38 -8.40 25.78 -0.35
N THR A 39 -7.81 26.51 0.59
CA THR A 39 -6.36 26.53 0.88
C THR A 39 -6.02 25.89 2.23
N THR A 40 -4.81 25.35 2.38
CA THR A 40 -4.32 24.72 3.63
C THR A 40 -2.94 25.26 4.02
N THR A 41 -2.71 25.52 5.31
CA THR A 41 -1.40 25.94 5.83
C THR A 41 -0.45 24.74 5.98
N PRO A 42 0.85 24.85 5.60
CA PRO A 42 1.79 23.74 5.69
C PRO A 42 2.21 23.44 7.14
N LYS A 43 2.75 22.24 7.37
CA LYS A 43 3.36 21.88 8.66
C LYS A 43 4.62 22.73 8.90
N LYS A 44 4.87 23.07 10.16
CA LYS A 44 6.10 23.74 10.60
C LYS A 44 7.34 22.98 10.08
N PRO A 45 8.38 23.69 9.60
CA PRO A 45 9.67 23.08 9.30
C PRO A 45 10.28 22.42 10.53
#